data_AF-A0A8T3M4G3-F1
#
_entry.id   AF-A0A8T3M4G3-F1
#
_cell.length_a   1.000
_cell.length_b   1.000
_cell.length_c   1.000
_cell.angle_alpha   90.00
_cell.angle_beta   90.00
_cell.angle_gamma   90.00
#
_symmetry.space_group_name_H-M   'P 1'
#
loop_
_entity.id
_entity.type
_entity.pdbx_description
1 polymer ?
#
loop_
_entity_poly.entity_id
_entity_poly.type
_entity_poly.pdbx_seq_one_letter_code
_entity_poly.pdbx_strand_id
1 'polypeptide(L)'
;MTRRPVAAGVGRIVATLVATAAIVASVAACAPGGGVTVASFPAGSIGPVMTAGAAAAQTRIELVRVLGEHNLVLQDSQAPFRPVEDLTFTTAPRALYQVILPNAPSEGFIVVYEFADASTAAEAAADQAAYLATGPARVQTPFGARHIMRLVGSTVVLYTWTPEGVADERQPAIQLALETLGAAVRIPA
;
A
#
# COMPACT_ATOMS: atom_id res chain seq x y z
N MET A 1 -37.48 2.42 -60.06
CA MET A 1 -36.27 1.56 -60.07
C MET A 1 -35.71 1.53 -58.64
N THR A 2 -35.52 0.44 -57.89
CA THR A 2 -35.78 -0.99 -58.04
C THR A 2 -35.58 -1.60 -56.63
N ARG A 3 -36.60 -2.27 -56.08
CA ARG A 3 -36.63 -3.37 -55.07
C ARG A 3 -35.83 -3.31 -53.73
N ARG A 4 -36.55 -3.52 -52.61
CA ARG A 4 -36.08 -4.22 -51.37
C ARG A 4 -35.94 -5.74 -51.63
N PRO A 5 -35.02 -6.48 -50.97
CA PRO A 5 -35.36 -7.33 -49.78
C PRO A 5 -34.20 -7.39 -48.71
N VAL A 6 -34.42 -7.56 -47.38
CA VAL A 6 -34.77 -8.75 -46.53
C VAL A 6 -33.65 -9.79 -46.33
N ALA A 7 -33.55 -10.28 -45.07
CA ALA A 7 -32.91 -11.49 -44.51
C ALA A 7 -31.48 -11.33 -43.96
N ALA A 8 -31.26 -11.43 -42.63
CA ALA A 8 -31.33 -12.59 -41.73
C ALA A 8 -30.05 -13.45 -41.75
N GLY A 9 -29.45 -13.61 -40.58
CA GLY A 9 -28.25 -14.42 -40.36
C GLY A 9 -28.01 -14.72 -38.88
N VAL A 10 -28.96 -15.41 -38.25
CA VAL A 10 -28.73 -16.16 -37.02
C VAL A 10 -28.25 -17.56 -37.41
N GLY A 11 -27.14 -18.02 -36.84
CA GLY A 11 -26.70 -19.41 -36.92
C GLY A 11 -25.18 -19.53 -36.89
N ARG A 12 -24.55 -20.50 -36.24
CA ARG A 12 -25.02 -21.60 -35.38
C ARG A 12 -23.73 -22.19 -34.79
N ILE A 13 -23.84 -22.68 -33.56
CA ILE A 13 -22.84 -23.45 -32.81
C ILE A 13 -22.36 -24.66 -33.63
N VAL A 14 -21.05 -24.90 -33.64
CA VAL A 14 -20.38 -26.16 -34.01
C VAL A 14 -19.19 -26.29 -33.04
N ALA A 15 -19.32 -26.91 -31.86
CA ALA A 15 -18.99 -28.32 -31.57
C ALA A 15 -17.87 -28.85 -32.47
N THR A 16 -16.70 -29.29 -31.99
CA THR A 16 -16.47 -30.65 -31.49
C THR A 16 -14.96 -30.83 -31.32
N LEU A 17 -14.47 -31.36 -30.18
CA LEU A 17 -13.54 -32.49 -30.11
C LEU A 17 -13.15 -32.77 -28.65
N VAL A 18 -13.87 -33.72 -28.07
CA VAL A 18 -13.41 -34.56 -26.98
C VAL A 18 -12.57 -35.68 -27.61
N ALA A 19 -11.36 -35.91 -27.11
CA ALA A 19 -10.67 -37.18 -27.26
C ALA A 19 -9.78 -37.45 -26.04
N THR A 20 -9.99 -38.65 -25.53
CA THR A 20 -9.64 -39.20 -24.22
C THR A 20 -8.25 -39.83 -24.18
N ALA A 21 -7.72 -39.89 -22.95
CA ALA A 21 -6.92 -40.97 -22.36
C ALA A 21 -5.42 -41.14 -22.70
N ALA A 22 -4.59 -41.06 -21.66
CA ALA A 22 -3.68 -42.14 -21.29
C ALA A 22 -3.27 -42.03 -19.82
N ILE A 23 -3.75 -42.96 -19.00
CA ILE A 23 -3.26 -43.23 -17.65
C ILE A 23 -2.02 -44.11 -17.80
N VAL A 24 -0.88 -43.67 -17.30
CA VAL A 24 0.28 -44.53 -17.04
C VAL A 24 0.65 -44.39 -15.57
N ALA A 25 0.34 -45.44 -14.81
CA ALA A 25 0.88 -45.65 -13.48
C ALA A 25 2.28 -46.25 -13.62
N SER A 26 3.29 -45.60 -13.03
CA SER A 26 4.57 -46.21 -12.73
C SER A 26 4.86 -46.09 -11.23
N VAL A 27 5.32 -47.20 -10.68
CA VAL A 27 5.46 -47.49 -9.26
C VAL A 27 6.91 -47.25 -8.85
N ALA A 28 7.09 -46.75 -7.62
CA ALA A 28 8.29 -46.86 -6.77
C ALA A 28 9.54 -46.03 -7.11
N ALA A 29 9.90 -45.10 -6.21
CA ALA A 29 11.21 -45.05 -5.55
C ALA A 29 11.31 -43.95 -4.47
N CYS A 30 11.76 -44.35 -3.27
CA CYS A 30 12.45 -43.63 -2.20
C CYS A 30 12.07 -42.18 -1.82
N ALA A 31 11.53 -42.02 -0.61
CA ALA A 31 11.84 -40.86 0.24
C ALA A 31 13.32 -40.94 0.70
N PRO A 32 14.03 -39.81 0.78
CA PRO A 32 14.09 -39.12 2.07
C PRO A 32 14.01 -37.58 1.94
N GLY A 33 13.52 -36.94 3.00
CA GLY A 33 13.62 -35.50 3.18
C GLY A 33 12.33 -34.76 2.84
N GLY A 34 11.39 -34.76 3.79
CA GLY A 34 10.37 -33.72 3.87
C GLY A 34 11.04 -32.38 4.15
N GLY A 35 11.66 -31.79 3.13
CA GLY A 35 11.92 -30.37 3.11
C GLY A 35 10.55 -29.70 2.95
N VAL A 36 10.09 -29.03 3.99
CA VAL A 36 9.01 -28.04 3.84
C VAL A 36 9.50 -27.08 2.77
N THR A 37 8.98 -27.19 1.55
CA THR A 37 8.99 -26.09 0.60
C THR A 37 8.16 -25.00 1.26
N VAL A 38 8.82 -24.17 2.05
CA VAL A 38 8.26 -22.88 2.43
C VAL A 38 7.99 -22.22 1.09
N ALA A 39 6.72 -22.05 0.76
CA ALA A 39 6.35 -21.25 -0.39
C ALA A 39 6.93 -19.87 -0.13
N SER A 40 8.04 -19.57 -0.78
CA SER A 40 8.59 -18.22 -0.87
C SER A 40 7.60 -17.45 -1.73
N PHE A 41 6.61 -16.84 -1.09
CA PHE A 41 5.81 -15.82 -1.75
C PHE A 41 6.81 -14.74 -2.18
N PRO A 42 6.91 -14.38 -3.47
CA PRO A 42 7.61 -13.16 -3.81
C PRO A 42 6.91 -12.05 -3.02
N ALA A 43 7.68 -11.26 -2.28
CA ALA A 43 7.21 -10.03 -1.63
C ALA A 43 6.91 -8.96 -2.71
N GLY A 44 6.08 -9.31 -3.70
CA GLY A 44 5.37 -8.35 -4.49
C GLY A 44 4.28 -7.79 -3.61
N SER A 45 4.49 -6.57 -3.10
CA SER A 45 3.43 -5.80 -2.46
C SER A 45 2.32 -5.57 -3.50
N ILE A 46 1.36 -6.50 -3.57
CA ILE A 46 0.09 -6.30 -4.26
C ILE A 46 -0.52 -5.04 -3.63
N GLY A 47 -0.75 -3.99 -4.42
CA GLY A 47 -1.46 -2.80 -3.95
C GLY A 47 -2.73 -3.19 -3.17
N PRO A 48 -3.23 -2.33 -2.27
CA PRO A 48 -4.37 -2.70 -1.43
C PRO A 48 -5.53 -3.26 -2.27
N VAL A 49 -6.25 -4.25 -1.71
CA VAL A 49 -7.44 -4.86 -2.34
C VAL A 49 -8.54 -3.81 -2.60
N MET A 50 -8.45 -2.66 -1.91
CA MET A 50 -9.39 -1.54 -1.99
C MET A 50 -8.60 -0.25 -2.29
N THR A 51 -8.89 0.38 -3.43
CA THR A 51 -8.37 1.71 -3.77
C THR A 51 -8.95 2.74 -2.81
N ALA A 52 -8.12 3.62 -2.26
CA ALA A 52 -8.60 4.71 -1.39
C ALA A 52 -9.55 5.66 -2.14
N GLY A 53 -10.46 6.27 -1.40
CA GLY A 53 -11.60 7.03 -1.91
C GLY A 53 -11.43 8.55 -1.80
N ALA A 54 -12.55 9.24 -1.68
CA ALA A 54 -12.60 10.70 -1.70
C ALA A 54 -11.90 11.32 -0.48
N ALA A 55 -11.90 10.66 0.68
CA ALA A 55 -11.25 11.18 1.87
C ALA A 55 -9.72 11.19 1.72
N ALA A 56 -9.13 10.14 1.13
CA ALA A 56 -7.71 10.16 0.78
C ALA A 56 -7.38 11.22 -0.28
N ALA A 57 -8.24 11.43 -1.28
CA ALA A 57 -8.05 12.50 -2.26
C ALA A 57 -8.06 13.90 -1.62
N GLN A 58 -8.96 14.15 -0.66
CA GLN A 58 -8.96 15.40 0.11
C GLN A 58 -7.70 15.54 0.97
N THR A 59 -7.26 14.44 1.59
CA THR A 59 -6.03 14.42 2.40
C THR A 59 -4.80 14.72 1.53
N ARG A 60 -4.78 14.25 0.28
CA ARG A 60 -3.73 14.58 -0.70
C ARG A 60 -3.65 16.09 -0.97
N ILE A 61 -4.78 16.79 -1.04
CA ILE A 61 -4.79 18.25 -1.24
C ILE A 61 -4.13 18.95 -0.05
N GLU A 62 -4.46 18.54 1.18
CA GLU A 62 -3.80 19.09 2.38
C GLU A 62 -2.30 18.75 2.42
N LEU A 63 -1.93 17.53 2.03
CA LEU A 63 -0.52 17.13 1.92
C LEU A 63 0.23 18.01 0.92
N VAL A 64 -0.31 18.22 -0.28
CA VAL A 64 0.29 19.12 -1.29
C VAL A 64 0.45 20.53 -0.75
N ARG A 65 -0.54 21.04 0.00
CA ARG A 65 -0.47 22.38 0.61
C ARG A 65 0.68 22.46 1.63
N VAL A 66 0.69 21.60 2.65
CA VAL A 66 1.70 21.67 3.73
C VAL A 66 3.11 21.36 3.23
N LEU A 67 3.27 20.44 2.28
CA LEU A 67 4.58 20.15 1.68
C LEU A 67 5.04 21.30 0.79
N GLY A 68 4.12 21.96 0.09
CA GLY A 68 4.39 23.12 -0.75
C GLY A 68 4.95 24.31 0.02
N GLU A 69 4.54 24.52 1.28
CA GLU A 69 5.10 25.55 2.18
C GLU A 69 6.62 25.34 2.43
N HIS A 70 7.11 24.12 2.24
CA HIS A 70 8.52 23.74 2.37
C HIS A 70 9.21 23.50 1.01
N ASN A 71 8.59 23.89 -0.11
CA ASN A 71 9.07 23.64 -1.48
C ASN A 71 9.26 22.14 -1.81
N LEU A 72 8.46 21.28 -1.19
CA LEU A 72 8.46 19.85 -1.43
C LEU A 72 7.34 19.49 -2.41
N VAL A 73 7.67 18.64 -3.39
CA VAL A 73 6.71 18.19 -4.41
C VAL A 73 6.24 16.78 -4.08
N LEU A 74 4.93 16.61 -3.96
CA LEU A 74 4.29 15.31 -3.75
C LEU A 74 3.82 14.73 -5.10
N GLN A 75 4.09 13.44 -5.31
CA GLN A 75 3.58 12.67 -6.45
C GLN A 75 2.86 11.42 -5.98
N ASP A 76 1.98 10.89 -6.83
CA ASP A 76 1.39 9.56 -6.65
C ASP A 76 2.47 8.50 -6.91
N SER A 77 2.48 7.43 -6.12
CA SER A 77 3.46 6.36 -6.26
C SER A 77 2.80 5.00 -6.36
N GLN A 78 3.36 4.15 -7.24
CA GLN A 78 2.99 2.75 -7.41
C GLN A 78 4.11 1.83 -6.91
N ALA A 79 5.07 2.38 -6.15
CA ALA A 79 6.16 1.59 -5.58
C ALA A 79 5.60 0.52 -4.63
N PRO A 80 6.24 -0.67 -4.55
CA PRO A 80 5.82 -1.73 -3.65
C PRO A 80 6.25 -1.44 -2.20
N PHE A 81 5.78 -0.33 -1.63
CA PHE A 81 6.10 0.10 -0.27
C PHE A 81 4.97 -0.23 0.71
N ARG A 82 5.34 -0.77 1.88
CA ARG A 82 4.49 -0.80 3.08
C ARG A 82 5.32 -0.43 4.31
N PRO A 83 4.83 0.46 5.18
CA PRO A 83 5.41 0.62 6.50
C PRO A 83 5.06 -0.59 7.36
N VAL A 84 5.58 -0.59 8.59
CA VAL A 84 5.19 -1.56 9.60
C VAL A 84 3.74 -1.30 10.00
N GLU A 85 2.86 -2.27 9.77
CA GLU A 85 1.41 -2.18 9.91
C GLU A 85 0.91 -3.20 10.94
N ASP A 86 -0.09 -2.82 11.74
CA ASP A 86 -0.92 -3.75 12.48
C ASP A 86 -1.95 -4.43 11.55
N LEU A 87 -2.73 -5.38 12.09
CA LEU A 87 -3.72 -6.11 11.29
C LEU A 87 -4.79 -5.20 10.67
N THR A 88 -5.22 -4.16 11.36
CA THR A 88 -6.21 -3.21 10.85
C THR A 88 -5.66 -2.47 9.63
N PHE A 89 -4.42 -2.00 9.69
CA PHE A 89 -3.78 -1.25 8.59
C PHE A 89 -3.46 -2.12 7.38
N THR A 90 -3.18 -3.42 7.55
CA THR A 90 -2.91 -4.32 6.42
C THR A 90 -4.11 -4.52 5.48
N THR A 91 -5.32 -4.27 5.98
CA THR A 91 -6.58 -4.46 5.22
C THR A 91 -7.29 -3.15 4.88
N ALA A 92 -6.88 -2.02 5.46
CA ALA A 92 -7.45 -0.72 5.18
C ALA A 92 -7.17 -0.27 3.73
N PRO A 93 -8.15 0.37 3.04
CA PRO A 93 -7.88 1.08 1.80
C PRO A 93 -6.80 2.12 1.99
N ARG A 94 -5.83 2.20 1.07
CA ARG A 94 -4.71 3.14 1.20
C ARG A 94 -4.29 3.76 -0.12
N ALA A 95 -3.82 5.00 -0.05
CA ALA A 95 -3.10 5.68 -1.12
C ALA A 95 -1.63 5.80 -0.74
N LEU A 96 -0.75 5.60 -1.72
CA LEU A 96 0.69 5.77 -1.56
C LEU A 96 1.14 6.99 -2.34
N TYR A 97 1.79 7.91 -1.63
CA TYR A 97 2.40 9.09 -2.20
C TYR A 97 3.90 9.08 -1.93
N GLN A 98 4.63 9.88 -2.69
CA GLN A 98 6.07 10.05 -2.52
C GLN A 98 6.44 11.52 -2.67
N VAL A 99 7.28 12.02 -1.77
CA VAL A 99 7.94 13.31 -1.94
C VAL A 99 9.14 13.13 -2.87
N ILE A 100 9.29 14.00 -3.87
CA ILE A 100 10.40 13.93 -4.80
C ILE A 100 11.71 14.36 -4.09
N LEU A 101 12.56 13.38 -3.83
CA LEU A 101 13.90 13.54 -3.25
C LEU A 101 14.96 13.14 -4.30
N PRO A 102 15.60 14.09 -5.01
CA PRO A 102 16.54 13.78 -6.09
C PRO A 102 17.69 12.85 -5.68
N ASN A 103 18.18 12.96 -4.45
CA ASN A 103 19.30 12.15 -3.96
C ASN A 103 18.84 10.89 -3.23
N ALA A 104 17.54 10.72 -3.00
CA ALA A 104 16.94 9.58 -2.30
C ALA A 104 15.62 9.15 -2.97
N PRO A 105 15.65 8.70 -4.25
CA PRO A 105 14.42 8.44 -5.02
C PRO A 105 13.63 7.21 -4.55
N SER A 106 14.17 6.44 -3.60
CA SER A 106 13.50 5.32 -2.93
C SER A 106 13.05 5.67 -1.51
N GLU A 107 12.97 6.95 -1.17
CA GLU A 107 12.56 7.43 0.15
C GLU A 107 11.41 8.44 0.04
N GLY A 108 11.01 9.04 1.17
CA GLY A 108 9.96 10.07 1.19
C GLY A 108 8.55 9.52 0.95
N PHE A 109 8.31 8.24 1.20
CA PHE A 109 7.00 7.61 1.03
C PHE A 109 6.04 7.99 2.16
N ILE A 110 4.86 8.50 1.79
CA ILE A 110 3.79 8.85 2.70
C ILE A 110 2.60 7.95 2.38
N VAL A 111 2.09 7.23 3.37
CA VAL A 111 0.91 6.37 3.22
C VAL A 111 -0.29 7.03 3.86
N VAL A 112 -1.40 7.06 3.14
CA VAL A 112 -2.69 7.55 3.66
C VAL A 112 -3.67 6.39 3.69
N TYR A 113 -4.11 6.03 4.88
CA TYR A 113 -5.13 5.00 5.12
C TYR A 113 -6.49 5.68 5.27
N GLU A 114 -7.52 5.11 4.66
CA GLU A 114 -8.88 5.63 4.72
C GLU A 114 -9.78 4.69 5.54
N PHE A 115 -10.53 5.29 6.47
CA PHE A 115 -11.47 4.60 7.35
C PHE A 115 -12.89 5.13 7.11
N ALA A 116 -13.87 4.41 7.67
CA ALA A 116 -15.28 4.72 7.50
C ALA A 116 -15.64 6.14 8.00
N ASP A 117 -15.05 6.55 9.13
CA ASP A 117 -15.29 7.84 9.77
C ASP A 117 -14.09 8.26 10.65
N ALA A 118 -14.17 9.48 11.18
CA ALA A 118 -13.10 10.07 11.99
C ALA A 118 -12.87 9.33 13.33
N SER A 119 -13.92 8.77 13.93
CA SER A 119 -13.79 7.96 15.16
C SER A 119 -13.00 6.69 14.90
N THR A 120 -13.37 5.95 13.85
CA THR A 120 -12.71 4.72 13.44
C THR A 120 -11.24 4.98 13.08
N ALA A 121 -10.97 6.08 12.37
CA ALA A 121 -9.60 6.50 12.05
C ALA A 121 -8.78 6.79 13.32
N ALA A 122 -9.37 7.46 14.31
CA ALA A 122 -8.70 7.79 15.55
C ALA A 122 -8.39 6.56 16.41
N GLU A 123 -9.34 5.62 16.51
CA GLU A 123 -9.14 4.34 17.20
C GLU A 123 -8.04 3.51 16.52
N ALA A 124 -8.14 3.32 15.21
CA ALA A 124 -7.12 2.60 14.44
C ALA A 124 -5.73 3.26 14.57
N ALA A 125 -5.66 4.59 14.51
CA ALA A 125 -4.40 5.30 14.68
C ALA A 125 -3.78 5.09 16.08
N ALA A 126 -4.61 5.08 17.13
CA ALA A 126 -4.14 4.80 18.48
C ALA A 126 -3.59 3.37 18.62
N ASP A 127 -4.28 2.39 18.04
CA ASP A 127 -3.86 0.99 18.03
C ASP A 127 -2.55 0.81 17.25
N GLN A 128 -2.45 1.39 16.06
CA GLN A 128 -1.22 1.37 15.26
C GLN A 128 -0.05 2.06 15.97
N ALA A 129 -0.30 3.19 16.63
CA ALA A 129 0.71 3.88 17.42
C ALA A 129 1.21 3.01 18.58
N ALA A 130 0.32 2.33 19.29
CA ALA A 130 0.69 1.37 20.33
C ALA A 130 1.46 0.17 19.74
N TYR A 131 1.04 -0.35 18.58
CA TYR A 131 1.70 -1.45 17.90
C TYR A 131 3.14 -1.09 17.49
N LEU A 132 3.37 0.12 16.98
CA LEU A 132 4.72 0.59 16.60
C LEU A 132 5.70 0.60 17.79
N ALA A 133 5.21 0.71 19.02
CA ALA A 133 6.03 0.64 20.23
C ALA A 133 6.40 -0.81 20.64
N THR A 134 5.78 -1.83 20.04
CA THR A 134 5.97 -3.24 20.41
C THR A 134 7.25 -3.86 19.84
N GLY A 135 7.70 -4.96 20.44
CA GLY A 135 8.85 -5.75 19.94
C GLY A 135 8.72 -6.18 18.46
N PRO A 136 7.59 -6.75 18.02
CA PRO A 136 7.37 -7.11 16.62
C PRO A 136 7.51 -5.95 15.63
N ALA A 137 7.06 -4.74 15.99
CA ALA A 137 7.25 -3.59 15.13
C ALA A 137 8.70 -3.12 15.12
N ARG A 138 9.35 -3.06 16.29
CA ARG A 138 10.75 -2.62 16.42
C ARG A 138 11.74 -3.47 15.63
N VAL A 139 11.49 -4.76 15.44
CA VAL A 139 12.37 -5.63 14.61
C VAL A 139 12.17 -5.48 13.11
N GLN A 140 11.04 -4.90 12.68
CA GLN A 140 10.74 -4.62 11.28
C GLN A 140 11.10 -3.19 10.87
N THR A 141 11.26 -2.30 11.85
CA THR A 141 11.61 -0.90 11.65
C THR A 141 13.13 -0.73 11.65
N PRO A 142 13.72 0.06 10.73
CA PRO A 142 15.13 0.43 10.79
C PRO A 142 15.49 1.07 12.14
N PHE A 143 16.67 0.75 12.67
CA PHE A 143 17.13 1.38 13.90
C PHE A 143 17.18 2.92 13.76
N GLY A 144 16.71 3.63 14.78
CA GLY A 144 16.67 5.09 14.77
C GLY A 144 15.56 5.70 13.90
N ALA A 145 14.68 4.91 13.29
CA ALA A 145 13.57 5.44 12.53
C ALA A 145 12.61 6.25 13.43
N ARG A 146 12.04 7.29 12.84
CA ARG A 146 11.00 8.13 13.40
C ARG A 146 9.71 7.86 12.66
N HIS A 147 8.63 7.77 13.42
CA HIS A 147 7.29 7.64 12.89
C HIS A 147 6.52 8.94 13.14
N ILE A 148 5.82 9.40 12.10
CA ILE A 148 4.93 10.55 12.16
C ILE A 148 3.57 10.06 11.73
N MET A 149 2.59 10.26 12.60
CA MET A 149 1.22 9.84 12.36
C MET A 149 0.27 11.00 12.62
N ARG A 150 -0.58 11.31 11.63
CA ARG A 150 -1.53 12.43 11.66
C ARG A 150 -2.92 11.96 11.28
N LEU A 151 -3.93 12.54 11.92
CA LEU A 151 -5.34 12.37 11.60
C LEU A 151 -5.84 13.54 10.75
N VAL A 152 -6.48 13.23 9.62
CA VAL A 152 -7.12 14.21 8.74
C VAL A 152 -8.55 13.74 8.42
N GLY A 153 -9.51 14.12 9.26
CA GLY A 153 -10.88 13.61 9.14
C GLY A 153 -10.92 12.10 9.36
N SER A 154 -11.38 11.34 8.36
CA SER A 154 -11.46 9.87 8.39
C SER A 154 -10.20 9.17 7.84
N THR A 155 -9.08 9.89 7.69
CA THR A 155 -7.82 9.30 7.22
C THR A 155 -6.72 9.36 8.26
N VAL A 156 -5.80 8.41 8.15
CA VAL A 156 -4.54 8.37 8.91
C VAL A 156 -3.38 8.50 7.93
N VAL A 157 -2.56 9.52 8.13
CA VAL A 157 -1.31 9.72 7.39
C VAL A 157 -0.17 9.13 8.21
N LEU A 158 0.59 8.22 7.62
CA LEU A 158 1.78 7.61 8.22
C LEU A 158 3.01 7.89 7.37
N TYR A 159 4.03 8.47 7.99
CA TYR A 159 5.36 8.66 7.44
C TYR A 159 6.40 8.07 8.39
N THR A 160 7.32 7.27 7.86
CA THR A 160 8.42 6.68 8.61
C THR A 160 9.72 6.99 7.90
N TRP A 161 10.72 7.48 8.64
CA TRP A 161 12.02 7.84 8.07
C TRP A 161 13.14 7.74 9.10
N THR A 162 14.36 7.55 8.63
CA THR A 162 15.55 7.48 9.51
C THR A 162 16.36 8.77 9.34
N PRO A 163 16.54 9.58 10.41
CA PRO A 163 17.31 10.81 10.31
C PRO A 163 18.82 10.60 10.15
N GLU A 164 19.34 9.51 10.69
CA GLU A 164 20.75 9.19 10.59
C GLU A 164 21.10 8.78 9.16
N GLY A 165 22.16 9.39 8.61
CA GLY A 165 22.65 9.04 7.27
C GLY A 165 21.76 9.51 6.12
N VAL A 166 20.95 10.55 6.34
CA VAL A 166 20.02 11.09 5.33
C VAL A 166 20.72 11.36 3.99
N ALA A 167 20.22 10.75 2.92
CA ALA A 167 20.82 10.88 1.58
C ALA A 167 20.38 12.18 0.87
N ASP A 168 19.18 12.69 1.19
CA ASP A 168 18.66 13.95 0.67
C ASP A 168 18.40 14.95 1.81
N GLU A 169 19.03 16.12 1.72
CA GLU A 169 18.95 17.19 2.74
C GLU A 169 17.53 17.75 2.92
N ARG A 170 16.62 17.49 1.97
CA ARG A 170 15.23 17.95 2.05
C ARG A 170 14.35 17.06 2.92
N GLN A 171 14.78 15.84 3.22
CA GLN A 171 13.98 14.86 3.93
C GLN A 171 13.54 15.29 5.34
N PRO A 172 14.35 16.01 6.15
CA PRO A 172 13.89 16.57 7.43
C PRO A 172 12.73 17.57 7.27
N ALA A 173 12.64 18.28 6.14
CA ALA A 173 11.54 19.22 5.90
C ALA A 173 10.19 18.50 5.69
N ILE A 174 10.19 17.22 5.28
CA ILE A 174 8.96 16.41 5.22
C ILE A 174 8.37 16.26 6.62
N GLN A 175 9.20 16.00 7.63
CA GLN A 175 8.73 15.92 9.01
C GLN A 175 8.11 17.24 9.47
N LEU A 176 8.80 18.36 9.26
CA LEU A 176 8.32 19.68 9.67
C LEU A 176 6.98 20.03 9.01
N ALA A 177 6.83 19.75 7.71
CA ALA A 177 5.57 19.94 7.01
C ALA A 177 4.43 19.11 7.63
N LEU A 178 4.67 17.81 7.85
CA LEU A 178 3.65 16.90 8.40
C LEU A 178 3.28 17.18 9.85
N GLU A 179 4.16 17.80 10.64
CA GLU A 179 3.85 18.20 12.02
C GLU A 179 2.73 19.26 12.11
N THR A 180 2.49 19.99 11.01
CA THR A 180 1.40 20.98 10.88
C THR A 180 0.08 20.39 10.35
N LEU A 181 0.11 19.15 9.85
CA LEU A 181 -1.03 18.53 9.17
C LEU A 181 -2.04 17.94 10.15
N GLY A 182 -3.28 18.41 10.16
CA GLY A 182 -4.35 17.78 10.94
C GLY A 182 -4.02 17.62 12.44
N ALA A 183 -4.50 16.56 13.08
CA ALA A 183 -4.23 16.28 14.50
C ALA A 183 -3.08 15.27 14.69
N ALA A 184 -2.21 15.52 15.68
CA ALA A 184 -1.09 14.63 15.99
C ALA A 184 -1.57 13.35 16.70
N VAL A 185 -1.05 12.20 16.29
CA VAL A 185 -1.17 10.94 17.02
C VAL A 185 0.14 10.67 17.74
N ARG A 186 0.07 10.51 19.07
CA ARG A 186 1.27 10.25 19.89
C ARG A 186 1.66 8.78 19.77
N ILE A 187 2.89 8.54 19.33
CA ILE A 187 3.49 7.21 19.30
C ILE A 187 4.31 7.03 20.59
N PRO A 188 4.02 6.01 21.42
CA PRO A 188 4.79 5.74 22.62
C PRO A 188 6.26 5.41 22.31
N ALA A 189 7.16 5.78 23.24
CA ALA A 189 8.60 5.53 23.13
C ALA A 189 8.97 4.06 23.39
#